data_AF-A0A5Y6T4S6-F1
#
_entry.id   AF-A0A5Y6T4S6-F1
#
_cell.length_a   1.000
_cell.length_b   1.000
_cell.length_c   1.000
_cell.angle_alpha   90.00
_cell.angle_beta   90.00
_cell.angle_gamma   90.00
#
_symmetry.space_group_name_H-M   'P 1'
#
loop_
_entity.id
_entity.type
_entity.pdbx_description
1 polymer ?
#
loop_
_entity_poly.entity_id
_entity_poly.type
_entity_poly.pdbx_seq_one_letter_code
_entity_poly.pdbx_strand_id
1 'polypeptide(L)'
;MKKILSLSVASLALCGALNAADLKIAGSSTVYPFTSFVAEEYAAIHNTKTPIVESLGTGGGFKVFCEGTTDISNASRPMKLSEFETCKKAGVTDIVGIMIGYDGIVLAQNKTNALLNITKKELFLALAKEIPQNGKLIPNPYTNWNQINKNLPNRKISVYGPPSSSGTRDTIEELVMSDVSKKIPEYKGEYKTIRQDGAYIPSGENDNLIVSKLTIDKDAFGIFGYSFLVSNSDKINAANIDGVTPSEESIADEKYELARSLFIYINAKKNPKEAFDFAKIYMSDDLAKSGGELEKIGLVPLSDDKLKASQKHVEDRKILNDELVKAGKVF
;
A
#
# COMPACT_ATOMS: atom_id res chain seq x y z
N MET A 1 -21.05 -24.29 75.99
CA MET A 1 -21.94 -23.45 75.15
C MET A 1 -21.08 -22.77 74.08
N LYS A 2 -21.59 -22.72 72.85
CA LYS A 2 -20.84 -22.62 71.58
C LYS A 2 -20.21 -21.23 71.37
N LYS A 3 -18.95 -21.23 70.89
CA LYS A 3 -18.26 -20.09 70.27
C LYS A 3 -18.97 -19.73 68.96
N ILE A 4 -19.36 -18.47 68.79
CA ILE A 4 -19.86 -17.95 67.51
C ILE A 4 -18.68 -17.28 66.80
N LEU A 5 -18.28 -17.88 65.69
CA LEU A 5 -17.25 -17.40 64.78
C LEU A 5 -17.90 -16.49 63.74
N SER A 6 -17.29 -15.33 63.53
CA SER A 6 -17.56 -14.32 62.51
C SER A 6 -17.51 -14.85 61.07
N LEU A 7 -18.45 -14.43 60.22
CA LEU A 7 -18.35 -14.53 58.76
C LEU A 7 -18.50 -13.13 58.14
N SER A 8 -17.38 -12.55 57.71
CA SER A 8 -17.35 -11.39 56.82
C SER A 8 -17.67 -11.86 55.40
N VAL A 9 -18.75 -11.36 54.81
CA VAL A 9 -19.07 -11.55 53.40
C VAL A 9 -18.19 -10.62 52.59
N ALA A 10 -17.09 -11.14 52.04
CA ALA A 10 -16.32 -10.45 51.00
C ALA A 10 -17.02 -10.66 49.66
N SER A 11 -17.63 -9.59 49.13
CA SER A 11 -18.17 -9.55 47.78
C SER A 11 -17.02 -9.73 46.77
N LEU A 12 -16.92 -10.91 46.15
CA LEU A 12 -16.09 -11.07 44.95
C LEU A 12 -16.73 -10.25 43.83
N ALA A 13 -16.14 -9.10 43.52
CA ALA A 13 -16.35 -8.44 42.24
C ALA A 13 -15.75 -9.34 41.15
N LEU A 14 -16.62 -10.11 40.48
CA LEU A 14 -16.25 -10.87 39.29
C LEU A 14 -15.99 -9.84 38.18
N CYS A 15 -14.74 -9.40 38.06
CA CYS A 15 -14.28 -8.63 36.92
C CYS A 15 -14.28 -9.58 35.72
N GLY A 16 -15.40 -9.67 35.02
CA GLY A 16 -15.45 -10.35 33.73
C GLY A 16 -14.46 -9.65 32.80
N ALA A 17 -13.39 -10.33 32.41
CA ALA A 17 -12.57 -9.88 31.30
C ALA A 17 -13.50 -9.77 30.08
N LEU A 18 -13.85 -8.54 29.67
CA LEU A 18 -14.41 -8.33 28.36
C LEU A 18 -13.37 -8.87 27.38
N ASN A 19 -13.65 -10.00 26.74
CA ASN A 19 -12.87 -10.42 25.58
C ASN A 19 -13.00 -9.30 24.55
N ALA A 20 -11.88 -8.65 24.22
CA ALA A 20 -11.84 -7.69 23.12
C ALA A 20 -12.39 -8.37 21.86
N ALA A 21 -13.21 -7.66 21.09
CA ALA A 21 -13.73 -8.20 19.86
C ALA A 21 -12.58 -8.49 18.87
N ASP A 22 -12.64 -9.65 18.20
CA ASP A 22 -11.66 -10.02 17.18
C ASP A 22 -11.86 -9.10 15.95
N LEU A 23 -10.99 -8.10 15.79
CA LEU A 23 -10.99 -7.20 14.63
C LEU A 23 -10.68 -7.99 13.35
N LYS A 24 -11.49 -7.76 12.32
CA LYS A 24 -11.29 -8.30 10.97
C LYS A 24 -10.99 -7.17 10.00
N ILE A 25 -9.89 -7.29 9.29
CA ILE A 25 -9.39 -6.27 8.38
C ILE A 25 -9.10 -6.91 7.03
N ALA A 26 -9.56 -6.30 5.94
CA ALA A 26 -9.23 -6.82 4.61
C ALA A 26 -9.09 -5.71 3.56
N GLY A 27 -8.29 -5.95 2.53
CA GLY A 27 -8.28 -5.10 1.34
C GLY A 27 -6.94 -5.04 0.65
N SER A 28 -6.46 -3.82 0.40
CA SER A 28 -5.24 -3.55 -0.37
C SER A 28 -4.05 -4.39 0.10
N SER A 29 -3.46 -5.11 -0.85
CA SER A 29 -2.20 -5.85 -0.71
C SER A 29 -1.00 -4.96 -0.40
N THR A 30 -1.05 -3.69 -0.81
CA THR A 30 -0.01 -2.69 -0.54
C THR A 30 -0.09 -2.16 0.87
N VAL A 31 -1.30 -2.07 1.43
CA VAL A 31 -1.50 -1.67 2.82
C VAL A 31 -1.41 -2.86 3.78
N TYR A 32 -1.59 -4.08 3.28
CA TYR A 32 -1.48 -5.34 4.02
C TYR A 32 -0.25 -5.43 4.95
N PRO A 33 1.00 -5.21 4.49
CA PRO A 33 2.17 -5.33 5.37
C PRO A 33 2.14 -4.34 6.54
N PHE A 34 1.75 -3.09 6.28
CA PHE A 34 1.64 -2.05 7.32
C PHE A 34 0.55 -2.39 8.34
N THR A 35 -0.64 -2.79 7.86
CA THR A 35 -1.75 -3.17 8.74
C THR A 35 -1.46 -4.44 9.52
N SER A 36 -0.70 -5.39 8.95
CA SER A 36 -0.26 -6.60 9.66
C SER A 36 0.68 -6.26 10.81
N PHE A 37 1.64 -5.35 10.56
CA PHE A 37 2.52 -4.84 11.62
C PHE A 37 1.71 -4.16 12.74
N VAL A 38 0.77 -3.27 12.40
CA VAL A 38 -0.09 -2.61 13.39
C VAL A 38 -0.98 -3.60 14.15
N ALA A 39 -1.39 -4.70 13.51
CA ALA A 39 -2.14 -5.78 14.17
C ALA A 39 -1.30 -6.52 15.22
N GLU A 40 -0.02 -6.75 14.96
CA GLU A 40 0.90 -7.33 15.95
C GLU A 40 1.11 -6.36 17.12
N GLU A 41 1.33 -5.07 16.85
CA GLU A 41 1.46 -4.04 17.89
C GLU A 41 0.18 -3.92 18.74
N TYR A 42 -1.00 -3.93 18.11
CA TYR A 42 -2.29 -3.93 18.81
C TYR A 42 -2.40 -5.13 19.76
N ALA A 43 -2.06 -6.34 19.29
CA ALA A 43 -2.10 -7.55 20.10
C ALA A 43 -1.15 -7.46 21.30
N ALA A 44 0.06 -6.93 21.09
CA ALA A 44 1.06 -6.77 22.12
C ALA A 44 0.64 -5.74 23.19
N ILE A 45 0.16 -4.56 22.76
CA ILE A 45 -0.28 -3.47 23.66
C ILE A 45 -1.48 -3.90 24.51
N HIS A 46 -2.45 -4.59 23.91
CA HIS A 46 -3.69 -4.96 24.60
C HIS A 46 -3.68 -6.36 25.22
N ASN A 47 -2.62 -7.14 25.00
CA ASN A 47 -2.53 -8.55 25.38
C ASN A 47 -3.74 -9.36 24.88
N THR A 48 -4.07 -9.19 23.60
CA THR A 48 -5.18 -9.85 22.91
C THR A 48 -4.70 -10.74 21.77
N LYS A 49 -5.61 -11.45 21.11
CA LYS A 49 -5.29 -12.08 19.81
C LYS A 49 -4.96 -11.01 18.77
N THR A 50 -4.08 -11.35 17.84
CA THR A 50 -3.77 -10.54 16.67
C THR A 50 -5.01 -10.39 15.79
N PRO A 51 -5.43 -9.16 15.43
CA PRO A 51 -6.44 -8.92 14.41
C PRO A 51 -6.16 -9.72 13.13
N ILE A 52 -7.21 -10.23 12.50
CA ILE A 52 -7.08 -10.96 11.24
C ILE A 52 -6.96 -9.93 10.12
N VAL A 53 -5.88 -10.02 9.34
CA VAL A 53 -5.64 -9.15 8.17
C VAL A 53 -5.62 -10.01 6.92
N GLU A 54 -6.43 -9.67 5.92
CA GLU A 54 -6.51 -10.39 4.64
C GLU A 54 -6.21 -9.47 3.45
N SER A 55 -5.43 -9.99 2.49
CA SER A 55 -5.11 -9.29 1.24
C SER A 55 -6.08 -9.72 0.14
N LEU A 56 -6.99 -8.83 -0.26
CA LEU A 56 -8.04 -9.06 -1.27
C LEU A 56 -7.97 -8.04 -2.42
N GLY A 57 -6.98 -7.15 -2.41
CA GLY A 57 -6.97 -5.92 -3.21
C GLY A 57 -8.01 -4.89 -2.71
N THR A 58 -7.85 -3.63 -3.10
CA THR A 58 -8.73 -2.54 -2.60
C THR A 58 -10.21 -2.79 -2.93
N GLY A 59 -10.52 -3.21 -4.16
CA GLY A 59 -11.91 -3.48 -4.56
C GLY A 59 -12.53 -4.69 -3.85
N GLY A 60 -11.77 -5.76 -3.66
CA GLY A 60 -12.22 -6.94 -2.89
C GLY A 60 -12.43 -6.61 -1.41
N GLY A 61 -11.53 -5.80 -0.83
CA GLY A 61 -11.67 -5.26 0.53
C GLY A 61 -12.95 -4.47 0.72
N PHE A 62 -13.23 -3.50 -0.16
CA PHE A 62 -14.48 -2.73 -0.07
C PHE A 62 -15.72 -3.59 -0.26
N LYS A 63 -15.67 -4.62 -1.10
CA LYS A 63 -16.79 -5.55 -1.25
C LYS A 63 -17.15 -6.22 0.09
N VAL A 64 -16.21 -6.88 0.75
CA VAL A 64 -16.46 -7.57 2.03
C VAL A 64 -16.73 -6.59 3.18
N PHE A 65 -16.17 -5.38 3.11
CA PHE A 65 -16.45 -4.30 4.06
C PHE A 65 -17.88 -3.79 3.94
N CYS A 66 -18.37 -3.53 2.73
CA CYS A 66 -19.75 -3.12 2.48
C CYS A 66 -20.75 -4.23 2.84
N GLU A 67 -20.37 -5.50 2.74
CA GLU A 67 -21.16 -6.64 3.25
C GLU A 67 -21.21 -6.71 4.78
N GLY A 68 -20.43 -5.87 5.49
CA GLY A 68 -20.34 -5.86 6.95
C GLY A 68 -19.47 -6.99 7.52
N THR A 69 -18.72 -7.70 6.68
CA THR A 69 -17.90 -8.85 7.07
C THR A 69 -16.63 -8.42 7.83
N THR A 70 -16.06 -7.27 7.47
CA THR A 70 -14.87 -6.69 8.12
C THR A 70 -15.19 -5.42 8.89
N ASP A 71 -14.34 -5.10 9.87
CA ASP A 71 -14.38 -3.90 10.71
C ASP A 71 -13.65 -2.74 10.02
N ILE A 72 -12.54 -3.08 9.34
CA ILE A 72 -11.67 -2.13 8.65
C ILE A 72 -11.43 -2.61 7.21
N SER A 73 -11.39 -1.68 6.26
CA SER A 73 -10.92 -1.93 4.90
C SER A 73 -9.63 -1.18 4.60
N ASN A 74 -8.62 -1.93 4.15
CA ASN A 74 -7.36 -1.40 3.64
C ASN A 74 -7.54 -0.93 2.19
N ALA A 75 -7.02 0.25 1.83
CA ALA A 75 -7.18 0.78 0.48
C ALA A 75 -5.96 1.58 0.01
N SER A 76 -5.56 1.35 -1.23
CA SER A 76 -4.46 2.08 -1.89
C SER A 76 -4.95 3.09 -2.93
N ARG A 77 -6.17 3.56 -2.73
CA ARG A 77 -6.83 4.65 -3.43
C ARG A 77 -8.06 5.09 -2.62
N PRO A 78 -8.61 6.28 -2.85
CA PRO A 78 -9.88 6.66 -2.27
C PRO A 78 -11.01 5.67 -2.62
N MET A 79 -11.98 5.53 -1.73
CA MET A 79 -13.23 4.81 -1.99
C MET A 79 -13.95 5.47 -3.18
N LYS A 80 -14.46 4.67 -4.12
CA LYS A 80 -15.23 5.19 -5.25
C LYS A 80 -16.66 5.47 -4.81
N LEU A 81 -17.33 6.44 -5.44
CA LEU A 81 -18.74 6.74 -5.17
C LEU A 81 -19.63 5.48 -5.31
N SER A 82 -19.40 4.66 -6.33
CA SER A 82 -20.15 3.41 -6.52
C SER A 82 -19.98 2.41 -5.36
N GLU A 83 -18.82 2.38 -4.72
CA GLU A 83 -18.55 1.53 -3.56
C GLU A 83 -19.22 2.10 -2.32
N PHE A 84 -19.15 3.42 -2.12
CA PHE A 84 -19.84 4.09 -1.02
C PHE A 84 -21.36 3.90 -1.10
N GLU A 85 -21.96 4.02 -2.29
CA GLU A 85 -23.38 3.70 -2.51
C GLU A 85 -23.72 2.24 -2.22
N THR A 86 -22.81 1.32 -2.53
CA THR A 86 -22.98 -0.11 -2.24
C THR A 86 -23.00 -0.35 -0.74
N CYS A 87 -22.06 0.25 -0.01
CA CYS A 87 -22.01 0.23 1.45
C CYS A 87 -23.30 0.81 2.08
N LYS A 88 -23.75 2.00 1.63
CA LYS A 88 -24.99 2.63 2.12
C LYS A 88 -26.21 1.71 1.93
N LYS A 89 -26.34 1.07 0.76
CA LYS A 89 -27.43 0.12 0.47
C LYS A 89 -27.38 -1.13 1.34
N ALA A 90 -26.18 -1.56 1.73
CA ALA A 90 -25.98 -2.69 2.63
C ALA A 90 -26.05 -2.32 4.12
N GLY A 91 -26.33 -1.05 4.46
CA GLY A 91 -26.47 -0.57 5.84
C GLY A 91 -25.16 -0.14 6.52
N VAL A 92 -24.03 -0.22 5.82
CA VAL A 92 -22.73 0.31 6.26
C VAL A 92 -22.65 1.79 5.89
N THR A 93 -23.30 2.62 6.71
CA THR A 93 -23.44 4.07 6.47
C THR A 93 -22.41 4.92 7.20
N ASP A 94 -21.91 4.43 8.35
CA ASP A 94 -21.07 5.22 9.24
C ASP A 94 -19.62 4.86 8.99
N ILE A 95 -19.09 5.33 7.87
CA ILE A 95 -17.74 5.01 7.41
C ILE A 95 -16.82 6.18 7.73
N VAL A 96 -15.72 5.92 8.43
CA VAL A 96 -14.65 6.91 8.66
C VAL A 96 -13.43 6.49 7.84
N GLY A 97 -12.96 7.37 6.96
CA GLY A 97 -11.75 7.13 6.17
C GLY A 97 -10.55 7.83 6.81
N ILE A 98 -9.40 7.18 6.86
CA ILE A 98 -8.17 7.76 7.40
C ILE A 98 -7.07 7.56 6.37
N MET A 99 -6.41 8.65 6.01
CA MET A 99 -5.20 8.59 5.20
C MET A 99 -4.03 8.28 6.12
N ILE A 100 -3.31 7.21 5.82
CA ILE A 100 -2.23 6.68 6.67
C ILE A 100 -0.83 7.06 6.17
N GLY A 101 -0.71 7.47 4.90
CA GLY A 101 0.57 7.78 4.28
C GLY A 101 0.50 7.60 2.78
N TYR A 102 1.67 7.43 2.17
CA TYR A 102 1.82 7.22 0.74
C TYR A 102 2.62 5.94 0.46
N ASP A 103 2.35 5.35 -0.68
CA ASP A 103 3.25 4.42 -1.34
C ASP A 103 3.93 5.14 -2.51
N GLY A 104 5.18 4.80 -2.77
CA GLY A 104 5.95 5.35 -3.88
C GLY A 104 6.90 4.30 -4.40
N ILE A 105 6.71 3.85 -5.64
CA ILE A 105 7.53 2.77 -6.22
C ILE A 105 8.54 3.35 -7.20
N VAL A 106 9.80 2.95 -7.06
CA VAL A 106 10.88 3.45 -7.92
C VAL A 106 11.40 2.37 -8.85
N LEU A 107 11.84 2.80 -10.04
CA LEU A 107 12.76 2.01 -10.86
C LEU A 107 14.18 2.49 -10.52
N ALA A 108 14.89 1.73 -9.69
CA ALA A 108 16.24 2.04 -9.27
C ALA A 108 17.30 1.32 -10.10
N GLN A 109 18.53 1.82 -10.01
CA GLN A 109 19.72 1.26 -10.63
C GLN A 109 20.94 1.58 -9.78
N ASN A 110 22.07 0.93 -10.06
CA ASN A 110 23.32 1.29 -9.39
C ASN A 110 23.70 2.76 -9.67
N LYS A 111 24.19 3.47 -8.64
CA LYS A 111 24.50 4.91 -8.72
C LYS A 111 25.64 5.25 -9.68
N THR A 112 26.47 4.27 -10.06
CA THR A 112 27.51 4.48 -11.08
C THR A 112 26.94 4.68 -12.49
N ASN A 113 25.69 4.29 -12.73
CA ASN A 113 25.03 4.52 -14.01
C ASN A 113 24.53 5.95 -14.14
N ALA A 114 24.57 6.48 -15.37
CA ALA A 114 23.93 7.74 -15.71
C ALA A 114 22.42 7.69 -15.37
N LEU A 115 21.88 8.83 -14.92
CA LEU A 115 20.46 8.94 -14.61
C LEU A 115 19.61 8.56 -15.82
N LEU A 116 18.65 7.67 -15.59
CA LEU A 116 17.71 7.24 -16.60
C LEU A 116 16.47 8.13 -16.55
N ASN A 117 16.05 8.64 -17.71
CA ASN A 117 14.77 9.31 -17.87
C ASN A 117 13.93 8.46 -18.81
N ILE A 118 12.79 7.95 -18.32
CA ILE A 118 11.85 7.18 -19.13
C ILE A 118 10.43 7.68 -18.89
N THR A 119 9.55 7.37 -19.82
CA THR A 119 8.12 7.53 -19.65
C THR A 119 7.51 6.32 -18.97
N LYS A 120 6.34 6.49 -18.35
CA LYS A 120 5.58 5.34 -17.81
C LYS A 120 5.22 4.31 -18.89
N LYS A 121 5.01 4.78 -20.13
CA LYS A 121 4.78 3.91 -21.30
C LYS A 121 6.03 3.08 -21.66
N GLU A 122 7.22 3.64 -21.55
CA GLU A 122 8.47 2.90 -21.81
C GLU A 122 8.72 1.85 -20.73
N LEU A 123 8.42 2.17 -19.46
CA LEU A 123 8.44 1.17 -18.39
C LEU A 123 7.47 0.02 -18.67
N PHE A 124 6.24 0.34 -19.10
CA PHE A 124 5.27 -0.67 -19.55
C PHE A 124 5.82 -1.55 -20.67
N LEU A 125 6.38 -0.95 -21.73
CA LEU A 125 6.95 -1.69 -22.86
C LEU A 125 8.17 -2.53 -22.47
N ALA A 126 8.90 -2.17 -21.42
CA ALA A 126 9.98 -3.00 -20.89
C ALA A 126 9.46 -4.24 -20.16
N LEU A 127 8.34 -4.11 -19.43
CA LEU A 127 7.83 -5.13 -18.51
C LEU A 127 6.72 -6.02 -19.09
N ALA A 128 5.92 -5.55 -20.04
CA ALA A 128 4.79 -6.31 -20.57
C ALA A 128 5.24 -7.62 -21.21
N LYS A 129 4.49 -8.71 -20.98
CA LYS A 129 4.72 -9.99 -21.65
C LYS A 129 4.47 -9.91 -23.15
N GLU A 130 3.44 -9.17 -23.54
CA GLU A 130 3.09 -8.94 -24.94
C GLU A 130 2.91 -7.45 -25.21
N ILE A 131 3.27 -7.02 -26.42
CA ILE A 131 3.15 -5.63 -26.87
C ILE A 131 2.40 -5.54 -28.20
N PRO A 132 1.72 -4.41 -28.49
CA PRO A 132 1.12 -4.17 -29.80
C PRO A 132 2.19 -3.95 -30.87
N GLN A 133 2.15 -4.77 -31.91
CA GLN A 133 2.91 -4.57 -33.14
C GLN A 133 2.06 -4.95 -34.35
N ASN A 134 1.96 -4.05 -35.33
CA ASN A 134 1.17 -4.24 -36.55
C ASN A 134 -0.30 -4.66 -36.27
N GLY A 135 -0.93 -4.06 -35.26
CA GLY A 135 -2.33 -4.31 -34.89
C GLY A 135 -2.58 -5.65 -34.17
N LYS A 136 -1.53 -6.34 -33.72
CA LYS A 136 -1.62 -7.59 -32.95
C LYS A 136 -0.76 -7.52 -31.71
N LEU A 137 -1.17 -8.23 -30.66
CA LEU A 137 -0.29 -8.50 -29.52
C LEU A 137 0.69 -9.61 -29.92
N ILE A 138 1.98 -9.36 -29.69
CA ILE A 138 3.05 -10.32 -29.89
C ILE A 138 3.87 -10.46 -28.61
N PRO A 139 4.59 -11.58 -28.40
CA PRO A 139 5.59 -11.67 -27.34
C PRO A 139 6.56 -10.49 -27.40
N ASN A 140 6.87 -9.90 -26.25
CA ASN A 140 7.70 -8.71 -26.18
C ASN A 140 9.12 -8.97 -26.73
N PRO A 141 9.50 -8.36 -27.87
CA PRO A 141 10.78 -8.61 -28.51
C PRO A 141 11.92 -7.79 -27.88
N TYR A 142 11.61 -6.82 -27.01
CA TYR A 142 12.61 -5.90 -26.49
C TYR A 142 13.52 -6.58 -25.48
N THR A 143 14.82 -6.61 -25.78
CA THR A 143 15.89 -7.08 -24.90
C THR A 143 16.74 -5.94 -24.35
N ASN A 144 16.72 -4.76 -24.97
CA ASN A 144 17.49 -3.58 -24.58
C ASN A 144 16.61 -2.31 -24.59
N TRP A 145 16.93 -1.33 -23.73
CA TRP A 145 16.14 -0.11 -23.60
C TRP A 145 16.11 0.76 -24.88
N ASN A 146 17.23 0.83 -25.60
CA ASN A 146 17.32 1.57 -26.87
C ASN A 146 16.42 1.01 -27.99
N GLN A 147 15.93 -0.23 -27.86
CA GLN A 147 14.98 -0.81 -28.81
C GLN A 147 13.55 -0.27 -28.59
N ILE A 148 13.24 0.14 -27.35
CA ILE A 148 11.97 0.80 -27.01
C ILE A 148 12.00 2.27 -27.49
N ASN A 149 13.08 2.98 -27.19
CA ASN A 149 13.32 4.34 -27.65
C ASN A 149 14.83 4.55 -27.90
N LYS A 150 15.19 4.98 -29.11
CA LYS A 150 16.58 5.13 -29.56
C LYS A 150 17.44 6.08 -28.71
N ASN A 151 16.80 6.98 -27.95
CA ASN A 151 17.49 7.91 -27.05
C ASN A 151 17.84 7.29 -25.68
N LEU A 152 17.31 6.10 -25.38
CA LEU A 152 17.62 5.36 -24.17
C LEU A 152 18.95 4.60 -24.31
N PRO A 153 19.61 4.24 -23.20
CA PRO A 153 20.90 3.54 -23.25
C PRO A 153 20.80 2.18 -23.94
N ASN A 154 21.87 1.78 -24.63
CA ASN A 154 22.03 0.41 -25.11
C ASN A 154 22.39 -0.53 -23.94
N ARG A 155 21.46 -0.69 -23.00
CA ARG A 155 21.58 -1.53 -21.82
C ARG A 155 20.50 -2.59 -21.84
N LYS A 156 20.86 -3.81 -21.44
CA LYS A 156 19.93 -4.94 -21.35
C LYS A 156 18.78 -4.59 -20.40
N ILE A 157 17.56 -4.99 -20.74
CA ILE A 157 16.42 -4.94 -19.83
C ILE A 157 16.57 -6.14 -18.88
N SER A 158 17.01 -5.86 -17.66
CA SER A 158 17.14 -6.82 -16.55
C SER A 158 16.62 -6.13 -15.30
N VAL A 159 15.41 -6.48 -14.87
CA VAL A 159 14.70 -5.80 -13.79
C VAL A 159 14.44 -6.81 -12.68
N TYR A 160 15.17 -6.68 -11.58
CA TYR A 160 14.81 -7.35 -10.34
C TYR A 160 13.57 -6.68 -9.76
N GLY A 161 12.61 -7.49 -9.32
CA GLY A 161 11.42 -6.97 -8.70
C GLY A 161 10.77 -7.99 -7.76
N PRO A 162 9.79 -7.56 -6.99
CA PRO A 162 9.08 -8.44 -6.07
C PRO A 162 8.25 -9.50 -6.81
N PRO A 163 7.90 -10.62 -6.14
CA PRO A 163 7.05 -11.67 -6.71
C PRO A 163 5.59 -11.20 -6.87
N SER A 164 4.75 -12.03 -7.50
CA SER A 164 3.32 -11.76 -7.71
C SER A 164 2.47 -11.67 -6.45
N SER A 165 3.01 -12.05 -5.29
CA SER A 165 2.34 -11.96 -3.99
C SER A 165 2.57 -10.62 -3.28
N SER A 166 3.42 -9.75 -3.82
CA SER A 166 3.84 -8.51 -3.18
C SER A 166 2.93 -7.32 -3.52
N GLY A 167 2.61 -6.51 -2.51
CA GLY A 167 1.89 -5.24 -2.70
C GLY A 167 2.61 -4.23 -3.60
N THR A 168 3.95 -4.25 -3.64
CA THR A 168 4.75 -3.42 -4.55
C THR A 168 4.55 -3.85 -6.00
N ARG A 169 4.44 -5.17 -6.25
CA ARG A 169 4.14 -5.71 -7.56
C ARG A 169 2.74 -5.29 -8.01
N ASP A 170 1.76 -5.35 -7.12
CA ASP A 170 0.41 -4.88 -7.40
C ASP A 170 0.39 -3.39 -7.75
N THR A 171 1.22 -2.55 -7.12
CA THR A 171 1.36 -1.13 -7.51
C THR A 171 1.80 -0.98 -8.96
N ILE A 172 2.79 -1.76 -9.42
CA ILE A 172 3.22 -1.73 -10.83
C ILE A 172 2.12 -2.24 -11.77
N GLU A 173 1.44 -3.32 -11.40
CA GLU A 173 0.36 -3.89 -12.19
C GLU A 173 -0.82 -2.92 -12.34
N GLU A 174 -1.12 -2.11 -11.32
CA GLU A 174 -2.17 -1.10 -11.36
C GLU A 174 -1.72 0.21 -12.03
N LEU A 175 -0.65 0.83 -11.55
CA LEU A 175 -0.26 2.18 -11.95
C LEU A 175 0.49 2.22 -13.29
N VAL A 176 1.16 1.13 -13.67
CA VAL A 176 1.88 1.02 -14.95
C VAL A 176 1.10 0.15 -15.92
N MET A 177 0.91 -1.13 -15.57
CA MET A 177 0.40 -2.12 -16.52
C MET A 177 -1.03 -1.81 -16.94
N SER A 178 -1.93 -1.69 -15.96
CA SER A 178 -3.33 -1.36 -16.19
C SER A 178 -3.51 0.03 -16.81
N ASP A 179 -2.89 1.05 -16.22
CA ASP A 179 -3.12 2.44 -16.64
C ASP A 179 -2.62 2.72 -18.07
N VAL A 180 -1.53 2.08 -18.50
CA VAL A 180 -1.03 2.22 -19.87
C VAL A 180 -1.83 1.36 -20.83
N SER A 181 -2.09 0.09 -20.50
CA SER A 181 -2.77 -0.85 -21.42
C SER A 181 -4.21 -0.44 -21.74
N LYS A 182 -4.97 0.11 -20.79
CA LYS A 182 -6.35 0.57 -21.03
C LYS A 182 -6.44 1.69 -22.09
N LYS A 183 -5.33 2.38 -22.37
CA LYS A 183 -5.21 3.45 -23.37
C LYS A 183 -4.77 2.92 -24.74
N ILE A 184 -4.50 1.62 -24.86
CA ILE A 184 -4.00 0.97 -26.07
C ILE A 184 -5.09 0.00 -26.57
N PRO A 185 -5.69 0.24 -27.76
CA PRO A 185 -6.82 -0.53 -28.27
C PRO A 185 -6.60 -2.04 -28.35
N GLU A 186 -5.39 -2.48 -28.69
CA GLU A 186 -5.06 -3.90 -28.90
C GLU A 186 -5.23 -4.77 -27.65
N TYR A 187 -5.12 -4.21 -26.44
CA TYR A 187 -5.31 -4.96 -25.19
C TYR A 187 -6.77 -5.18 -24.81
N LYS A 188 -7.71 -4.42 -25.40
CA LYS A 188 -9.15 -4.53 -25.11
C LYS A 188 -9.51 -4.38 -23.62
N GLY A 189 -8.78 -3.55 -22.88
CA GLY A 189 -9.00 -3.30 -21.46
C GLY A 189 -7.70 -3.29 -20.66
N GLU A 190 -7.81 -3.65 -19.38
CA GLU A 190 -6.65 -3.77 -18.49
C GLU A 190 -5.82 -5.02 -18.83
N TYR A 191 -4.52 -4.83 -19.05
CA TYR A 191 -3.53 -5.90 -19.20
C TYR A 191 -2.43 -5.73 -18.15
N LYS A 192 -2.25 -6.75 -17.31
CA LYS A 192 -1.33 -6.71 -16.16
C LYS A 192 -0.19 -7.72 -16.24
N THR A 193 -0.15 -8.54 -17.29
CA THR A 193 0.81 -9.64 -17.38
C THR A 193 2.22 -9.13 -17.68
N ILE A 194 3.10 -9.24 -16.68
CA ILE A 194 4.52 -8.93 -16.84
C ILE A 194 5.28 -10.17 -17.31
N ARG A 195 6.27 -9.95 -18.17
CA ARG A 195 7.08 -10.98 -18.83
C ARG A 195 7.84 -11.87 -17.83
N GLN A 196 8.08 -13.12 -18.26
CA GLN A 196 8.76 -14.16 -17.47
C GLN A 196 9.92 -14.80 -18.27
N ASP A 197 10.42 -14.10 -19.27
CA ASP A 197 11.48 -14.52 -20.19
C ASP A 197 12.90 -14.12 -19.71
N GLY A 198 13.04 -13.81 -18.42
CA GLY A 198 14.30 -13.42 -17.79
C GLY A 198 14.62 -11.92 -17.80
N ALA A 199 13.81 -11.09 -18.46
CA ALA A 199 13.96 -9.64 -18.36
C ALA A 199 13.39 -9.07 -17.04
N TYR A 200 12.36 -9.71 -16.48
CA TYR A 200 11.89 -9.49 -15.10
C TYR A 200 12.31 -10.67 -14.22
N ILE A 201 12.97 -10.40 -13.10
CA ILE A 201 13.58 -11.40 -12.23
C ILE A 201 12.98 -11.28 -10.82
N PRO A 202 11.99 -12.12 -10.45
CA PRO A 202 11.43 -12.15 -9.11
C PRO A 202 12.50 -12.36 -8.04
N SER A 203 12.48 -11.55 -6.97
CA SER A 203 13.60 -11.43 -6.02
C SER A 203 13.22 -11.62 -4.53
N GLY A 204 12.08 -12.25 -4.25
CA GLY A 204 11.56 -12.46 -2.89
C GLY A 204 10.77 -11.25 -2.36
N GLU A 205 10.08 -11.43 -1.24
CA GLU A 205 9.23 -10.38 -0.62
C GLU A 205 10.03 -9.26 0.06
N ASN A 206 11.31 -9.50 0.37
CA ASN A 206 12.15 -8.51 1.03
C ASN A 206 12.84 -7.62 -0.01
N ASP A 207 12.36 -6.39 -0.16
CA ASP A 207 12.88 -5.39 -1.10
C ASP A 207 14.37 -5.05 -0.90
N ASN A 208 14.94 -5.23 0.31
CA ASN A 208 16.38 -5.10 0.53
C ASN A 208 17.22 -6.09 -0.28
N LEU A 209 16.65 -7.25 -0.64
CA LEU A 209 17.31 -8.21 -1.52
C LEU A 209 17.53 -7.62 -2.91
N ILE A 210 16.58 -6.82 -3.40
CA ILE A 210 16.67 -6.15 -4.70
C ILE A 210 17.75 -5.07 -4.64
N VAL A 211 17.77 -4.24 -3.59
CA VAL A 211 18.83 -3.25 -3.36
C VAL A 211 20.21 -3.92 -3.37
N SER A 212 20.36 -5.00 -2.62
CA SER A 212 21.62 -5.76 -2.54
C SER A 212 22.06 -6.27 -3.91
N LYS A 213 21.13 -6.80 -4.73
CA LYS A 213 21.42 -7.23 -6.10
C LYS A 213 21.92 -6.08 -6.98
N LEU A 214 21.36 -4.88 -6.88
CA LEU A 214 21.82 -3.72 -7.65
C LEU A 214 23.23 -3.25 -7.29
N THR A 215 23.73 -3.56 -6.10
CA THR A 215 25.12 -3.25 -5.74
C THR A 215 26.13 -4.17 -6.44
N ILE A 216 25.69 -5.38 -6.81
CA ILE A 216 26.50 -6.42 -7.44
C ILE A 216 26.33 -6.38 -8.96
N ASP A 217 25.08 -6.47 -9.42
CA ASP A 217 24.69 -6.42 -10.83
C ASP A 217 24.45 -4.97 -11.24
N LYS A 218 25.54 -4.29 -11.59
CA LYS A 218 25.52 -2.85 -11.88
C LYS A 218 24.76 -2.48 -13.15
N ASP A 219 24.50 -3.42 -14.04
CA ASP A 219 23.77 -3.17 -15.29
C ASP A 219 22.25 -3.37 -15.14
N ALA A 220 21.81 -3.98 -14.04
CA ALA A 220 20.39 -4.23 -13.79
C ALA A 220 19.66 -3.03 -13.18
N PHE A 221 18.34 -3.20 -13.13
CA PHE A 221 17.39 -2.31 -12.50
C PHE A 221 16.62 -3.03 -11.41
N GLY A 222 16.06 -2.28 -10.47
CA GLY A 222 15.27 -2.79 -9.36
C GLY A 222 13.95 -2.05 -9.24
N ILE A 223 12.89 -2.75 -8.91
CA ILE A 223 11.59 -2.17 -8.54
C ILE A 223 11.36 -2.44 -7.05
N PHE A 224 11.18 -1.40 -6.25
CA PHE A 224 10.91 -1.47 -4.81
C PHE A 224 10.37 -0.14 -4.28
N GLY A 225 9.96 -0.12 -3.00
CA GLY A 225 9.47 1.08 -2.32
C GLY A 225 10.50 2.19 -2.14
N TYR A 226 10.08 3.45 -2.23
CA TYR A 226 10.91 4.65 -2.20
C TYR A 226 11.77 4.77 -0.92
N SER A 227 11.28 4.35 0.25
CA SER A 227 12.06 4.45 1.49
C SER A 227 13.36 3.62 1.45
N PHE A 228 13.39 2.52 0.71
CA PHE A 228 14.61 1.73 0.48
C PHE A 228 15.62 2.46 -0.41
N LEU A 229 15.17 3.32 -1.33
CA LEU A 229 16.04 4.21 -2.10
C LEU A 229 16.69 5.24 -1.20
N VAL A 230 15.90 5.91 -0.35
CA VAL A 230 16.40 6.94 0.58
C VAL A 230 17.47 6.37 1.50
N SER A 231 17.18 5.20 2.09
CA SER A 231 18.07 4.48 3.00
C SER A 231 19.37 3.97 2.35
N ASN A 232 19.45 3.93 1.02
CA ASN A 232 20.60 3.42 0.26
C ASN A 232 21.04 4.39 -0.85
N SER A 233 20.78 5.68 -0.67
CA SER A 233 21.06 6.73 -1.66
C SER A 233 22.55 6.93 -1.95
N ASP A 234 23.43 6.37 -1.11
CA ASP A 234 24.87 6.28 -1.34
C ASP A 234 25.23 5.26 -2.44
N LYS A 235 24.41 4.21 -2.63
CA LYS A 235 24.69 3.06 -3.53
C LYS A 235 23.86 3.04 -4.81
N ILE A 236 22.62 3.53 -4.74
CA ILE A 236 21.64 3.44 -5.82
C ILE A 236 21.04 4.82 -6.14
N ASN A 237 20.53 4.96 -7.36
CA ASN A 237 19.71 6.10 -7.77
C ASN A 237 18.44 5.60 -8.48
N ALA A 238 17.43 6.46 -8.60
CA ALA A 238 16.18 6.14 -9.30
C ALA A 238 16.12 6.81 -10.67
N ALA A 239 15.43 6.14 -11.60
CA ALA A 239 15.01 6.71 -12.85
C ALA A 239 13.93 7.78 -12.62
N ASN A 240 13.97 8.82 -13.44
CA ASN A 240 12.85 9.76 -13.54
C ASN A 240 11.76 9.11 -14.40
N ILE A 241 10.51 9.22 -13.95
CA ILE A 241 9.33 8.73 -14.67
C ILE A 241 8.54 9.95 -15.16
N ASP A 242 8.32 10.02 -16.47
CA ASP A 242 7.62 11.14 -17.14
C ASP A 242 8.24 12.51 -16.79
N GLY A 243 9.57 12.55 -16.62
CA GLY A 243 10.32 13.75 -16.28
C GLY A 243 10.29 14.14 -14.79
N VAL A 244 9.61 13.37 -13.94
CA VAL A 244 9.53 13.62 -12.50
C VAL A 244 10.50 12.72 -11.74
N THR A 245 11.32 13.32 -10.89
CA THR A 245 12.19 12.61 -9.95
C THR A 245 11.40 12.17 -8.72
N PRO A 246 11.55 10.92 -8.25
CA PRO A 246 10.92 10.49 -7.00
C PRO A 246 11.56 11.23 -5.81
N SER A 247 10.73 11.90 -5.04
CA SER A 247 11.06 12.54 -3.77
C SER A 247 9.87 12.43 -2.83
N GLU A 248 10.07 12.64 -1.53
CA GLU A 248 8.96 12.77 -0.57
C GLU A 248 7.92 13.80 -1.05
N GLU A 249 8.37 14.94 -1.56
CA GLU A 249 7.48 15.99 -2.09
C GLU A 249 6.70 15.51 -3.32
N SER A 250 7.37 14.93 -4.33
CA SER A 250 6.69 14.51 -5.56
C SER A 250 5.75 13.33 -5.34
N ILE A 251 6.03 12.48 -4.34
CA ILE A 251 5.16 11.39 -3.89
C ILE A 251 3.97 11.94 -3.11
N ALA A 252 4.20 12.82 -2.13
CA ALA A 252 3.14 13.34 -1.25
C ALA A 252 2.15 14.27 -1.97
N ASP A 253 2.60 14.96 -3.03
CA ASP A 253 1.76 15.77 -3.92
C ASP A 253 1.17 14.96 -5.09
N GLU A 254 1.44 13.64 -5.16
CA GLU A 254 1.00 12.74 -6.24
C GLU A 254 1.44 13.17 -7.65
N LYS A 255 2.50 13.99 -7.76
CA LYS A 255 3.11 14.40 -9.04
C LYS A 255 3.94 13.29 -9.66
N TYR A 256 4.48 12.39 -8.84
CA TYR A 256 5.22 11.22 -9.31
C TYR A 256 4.24 10.09 -9.63
N GLU A 257 4.21 9.65 -10.89
CA GLU A 257 3.19 8.75 -11.45
C GLU A 257 3.10 7.36 -10.81
N LEU A 258 4.13 6.95 -10.06
CA LEU A 258 4.17 5.68 -9.33
C LEU A 258 3.96 5.88 -7.81
N ALA A 259 3.38 7.01 -7.43
CA ALA A 259 2.94 7.30 -6.08
C ALA A 259 1.43 7.07 -5.93
N ARG A 260 0.99 6.80 -4.70
CA ARG A 260 -0.44 6.77 -4.35
C ARG A 260 -0.66 7.00 -2.88
N SER A 261 -1.77 7.64 -2.55
CA SER A 261 -2.27 7.72 -1.19
C SER A 261 -2.77 6.38 -0.67
N LEU A 262 -2.46 6.07 0.59
CA LEU A 262 -2.89 4.88 1.30
C LEU A 262 -3.88 5.23 2.41
N PHE A 263 -4.84 4.35 2.63
CA PHE A 263 -5.96 4.59 3.52
C PHE A 263 -6.38 3.34 4.29
N ILE A 264 -7.01 3.57 5.43
CA ILE A 264 -7.89 2.62 6.09
C ILE A 264 -9.31 3.20 6.19
N TYR A 265 -10.33 2.37 6.11
CA TYR A 265 -11.74 2.75 6.24
C TYR A 265 -12.38 1.95 7.36
N ILE A 266 -12.96 2.61 8.34
CA ILE A 266 -13.53 2.01 9.54
C ILE A 266 -15.06 2.00 9.43
N ASN A 267 -15.68 0.85 9.72
CA ASN A 267 -17.12 0.76 9.94
C ASN A 267 -17.41 1.16 11.39
N ALA A 268 -17.80 2.41 11.63
CA ALA A 268 -18.00 2.96 12.97
C ALA A 268 -19.20 2.37 13.73
N LYS A 269 -19.97 1.46 13.11
CA LYS A 269 -21.00 0.66 13.81
C LYS A 269 -20.49 -0.68 14.31
N LYS A 270 -19.36 -1.16 13.82
CA LYS A 270 -18.84 -2.51 14.11
C LYS A 270 -17.57 -2.41 14.95
N ASN A 271 -17.64 -2.92 16.18
CA ASN A 271 -16.54 -2.86 17.17
C ASN A 271 -15.85 -1.47 17.24
N PRO A 272 -16.60 -0.37 17.38
CA PRO A 272 -16.05 0.98 17.21
C PRO A 272 -14.93 1.29 18.21
N LYS A 273 -15.01 0.78 19.45
CA LYS A 273 -13.96 1.02 20.43
C LYS A 273 -12.63 0.45 19.94
N GLU A 274 -12.61 -0.83 19.60
CA GLU A 274 -11.43 -1.56 19.14
C GLU A 274 -10.92 -1.00 17.81
N ALA A 275 -11.81 -0.72 16.85
CA ALA A 275 -11.42 -0.21 15.53
C ALA A 275 -10.78 1.19 15.59
N PHE A 276 -11.31 2.09 16.43
CA PHE A 276 -10.68 3.41 16.61
C PHE A 276 -9.43 3.37 17.49
N ASP A 277 -9.30 2.40 18.40
CA ASP A 277 -8.07 2.18 19.16
C ASP A 277 -6.93 1.68 18.24
N PHE A 278 -7.26 0.72 17.36
CA PHE A 278 -6.38 0.27 16.30
C PHE A 278 -5.91 1.43 15.40
N ALA A 279 -6.83 2.31 15.00
CA ALA A 279 -6.50 3.49 14.21
C ALA A 279 -5.60 4.49 14.94
N LYS A 280 -5.76 4.64 16.26
CA LYS A 280 -4.87 5.48 17.08
C LYS A 280 -3.45 4.93 17.15
N ILE A 281 -3.31 3.61 17.31
CA ILE A 281 -1.99 2.95 17.25
C ILE A 281 -1.38 3.16 15.88
N TYR A 282 -2.15 2.91 14.81
CA TYR A 282 -1.71 3.15 13.42
C TYR A 282 -1.13 4.55 13.24
N MET A 283 -1.82 5.58 13.74
CA MET A 283 -1.47 6.98 13.57
C MET A 283 -0.59 7.53 14.71
N SER A 284 -0.04 6.69 15.59
CA SER A 284 0.82 7.13 16.69
C SER A 284 2.16 7.67 16.17
N ASP A 285 2.80 8.55 16.94
CA ASP A 285 4.08 9.13 16.57
C ASP A 285 5.17 8.06 16.38
N ASP A 286 5.17 7.00 17.19
CA ASP A 286 6.17 5.92 17.09
C ASP A 286 6.05 5.12 15.79
N LEU A 287 4.85 5.05 15.21
CA LEU A 287 4.56 4.24 14.03
C LEU A 287 4.52 5.08 12.75
N ALA A 288 3.70 6.13 12.70
CA ALA A 288 3.35 6.85 11.47
C ALA A 288 4.17 8.12 11.20
N LYS A 289 4.89 8.66 12.20
CA LYS A 289 5.74 9.83 12.00
C LYS A 289 6.96 9.48 11.15
N SER A 290 7.56 10.49 10.52
CA SER A 290 8.88 10.32 9.91
C SER A 290 9.90 9.80 10.94
N GLY A 291 10.63 8.75 10.56
CA GLY A 291 11.50 7.94 11.41
C GLY A 291 10.82 6.79 12.14
N GLY A 292 9.49 6.69 12.07
CA GLY A 292 8.68 5.67 12.74
C GLY A 292 8.77 4.28 12.10
N GLU A 293 8.18 3.28 12.76
CA GLU A 293 8.28 1.87 12.33
C GLU A 293 7.67 1.62 10.95
N LEU A 294 6.58 2.32 10.58
CA LEU A 294 5.94 2.11 9.28
C LEU A 294 6.83 2.55 8.11
N GLU A 295 7.66 3.58 8.30
CA GLU A 295 8.60 4.04 7.28
C GLU A 295 9.68 3.00 7.00
N LYS A 296 10.18 2.33 8.05
CA LYS A 296 11.21 1.29 7.96
C LYS A 296 10.76 0.08 7.13
N ILE A 297 9.45 -0.16 7.07
CA ILE A 297 8.86 -1.25 6.28
C ILE A 297 8.27 -0.78 4.94
N GLY A 298 8.47 0.48 4.54
CA GLY A 298 8.16 0.94 3.18
C GLY A 298 7.23 2.14 3.06
N LEU A 299 6.53 2.54 4.13
CA LEU A 299 5.53 3.61 4.06
C LEU A 299 6.23 4.96 3.88
N VAL A 300 5.77 5.79 2.95
CA VAL A 300 6.19 7.19 2.91
C VAL A 300 5.29 7.97 3.87
N PRO A 301 5.84 8.57 4.95
CA PRO A 301 5.04 9.15 6.02
C PRO A 301 4.28 10.40 5.56
N LEU A 302 3.22 10.73 6.28
CA LEU A 302 2.58 12.04 6.16
C LEU A 302 3.51 13.13 6.70
N SER A 303 3.37 14.36 6.19
CA SER A 303 3.98 15.51 6.85
C SER A 303 3.41 15.69 8.26
N ASP A 304 4.16 16.29 9.18
CA ASP A 304 3.73 16.50 10.58
C ASP A 304 2.34 17.15 10.69
N ASP A 305 2.04 18.13 9.83
CA ASP A 305 0.73 18.80 9.82
C ASP A 305 -0.39 17.86 9.34
N LYS A 306 -0.13 17.04 8.32
CA LYS A 306 -1.10 16.04 7.83
C LYS A 306 -1.28 14.91 8.84
N LEU A 307 -0.22 14.46 9.51
CA LEU A 307 -0.29 13.46 10.57
C LEU A 307 -1.15 13.97 11.73
N LYS A 308 -0.90 15.18 12.23
CA LYS A 308 -1.72 15.81 13.28
C LYS A 308 -3.18 15.95 12.87
N ALA A 309 -3.43 16.34 11.62
CA ALA A 309 -4.79 16.43 11.09
C ALA A 309 -5.47 15.05 11.05
N SER A 310 -4.77 14.00 10.62
CA SER A 310 -5.27 12.62 10.65
C SER A 310 -5.49 12.13 12.08
N GLN A 311 -4.57 12.35 13.01
CA GLN A 311 -4.72 12.00 14.44
C GLN A 311 -5.97 12.65 15.04
N LYS A 312 -6.15 13.96 14.81
CA LYS A 312 -7.36 14.68 15.21
C LYS A 312 -8.61 14.10 14.54
N HIS A 313 -8.54 13.74 13.27
CA HIS A 313 -9.66 13.13 12.57
C HIS A 313 -10.06 11.76 13.16
N VAL A 314 -9.10 10.95 13.62
CA VAL A 314 -9.36 9.69 14.34
C VAL A 314 -10.16 9.96 15.64
N GLU A 315 -9.89 11.07 16.33
CA GLU A 315 -10.63 11.47 17.53
C GLU A 315 -12.02 12.01 17.21
N ASP A 316 -12.13 12.86 16.18
CA ASP A 316 -13.39 13.49 15.77
C ASP A 316 -14.37 12.48 15.12
N ARG A 317 -13.85 11.38 14.54
CA ARG A 317 -14.61 10.30 13.89
C ARG A 317 -15.59 10.81 12.83
N LYS A 318 -15.20 11.85 12.11
CA LYS A 318 -16.06 12.47 11.09
C LYS A 318 -16.35 11.46 9.99
N ILE A 319 -17.63 11.25 9.74
CA ILE A 319 -18.12 10.27 8.78
C ILE A 319 -17.95 10.79 7.34
N LEU A 320 -17.65 9.88 6.41
CA LEU A 320 -17.64 10.18 4.98
C LEU A 320 -19.02 10.62 4.50
N ASN A 321 -19.01 11.48 3.49
CA ASN A 321 -20.20 11.89 2.75
C ASN A 321 -19.91 11.90 1.25
N ASP A 322 -20.94 12.08 0.44
CA ASP A 322 -20.82 12.03 -1.02
C ASP A 322 -19.85 13.09 -1.58
N GLU A 323 -19.74 14.26 -0.93
CA GLU A 323 -18.84 15.34 -1.36
C GLU A 323 -17.37 14.95 -1.18
N LEU A 324 -17.03 14.42 0.01
CA LEU A 324 -15.69 13.92 0.32
C LEU A 324 -15.30 12.77 -0.61
N VAL A 325 -16.19 11.79 -0.79
CA VAL A 325 -15.94 10.63 -1.65
C VAL A 325 -15.75 11.05 -3.11
N LYS A 326 -16.56 11.98 -3.63
CA LYS A 326 -16.38 12.52 -4.99
C LYS A 326 -15.06 13.28 -5.15
N ALA A 327 -14.61 13.96 -4.10
CA ALA A 327 -13.34 14.66 -4.07
C ALA A 327 -12.13 13.74 -3.83
N GLY A 328 -12.34 12.44 -3.58
CA GLY A 328 -11.27 11.51 -3.20
C GLY A 328 -10.65 11.82 -1.84
N LYS A 329 -11.38 12.53 -0.97
CA LYS A 329 -10.94 12.95 0.36
C LYS A 329 -11.61 12.14 1.45
N VAL A 330 -10.98 12.10 2.61
CA VAL A 330 -11.49 11.36 3.77
C VAL A 330 -11.91 12.25 4.94
N PHE A 331 -11.55 13.53 4.97
CA PHE A 331 -12.09 14.53 5.91
C PHE A 331 -12.03 15.96 5.40
#